data_AF-D2V718-F1
#
_entry.id   AF-D2V718-F1
#
_cell.length_a   1.000
_cell.length_b   1.000
_cell.length_c   1.000
_cell.angle_alpha   90.00
_cell.angle_beta   90.00
_cell.angle_gamma   90.00
#
_symmetry.space_group_name_H-M   'P 1'
#
loop_
_entity.id
_entity.type
_entity.pdbx_description
1 polymer ?
#
loop_
_entity_poly.entity_id
_entity_poly.type
_entity_poly.pdbx_seq_one_letter_code
_entity_poly.pdbx_strand_id
1 'polypeptide(L)'
;MRHSTSQKHTIHFIIVLLVALASLVATLNAQITVSQDFTDAIDYAVKLMLKDSSFTSKYEELMGLANPLCGSGLTAFPTKNPFVGRTNLTMCFEDDAVYPYSEVFHLVGKSIVSLINTNYKTNLAYAYRTYNLAALGFFETMAKAVNNGECDVVTSNVAQNEAREQKAHFQCNYGYSSPAYMRSNLDPSISTPTAPQLNRTDVKIGFLKGTIYQNTVQTQFSGAQLVPFGDYTSLYAAVSTNVTVHAIVGDTIEFKQFLKLNTTGCTNCTVRLFSDPYLFGTITTRNIGRVSLGISLFQGFGTLILSILLSLIYLM
;
A
#
# COMPACT_ATOMS: atom_id res chain seq x y z
N MET A 1 28.10 -37.29 -42.65
CA MET A 1 27.84 -37.66 -41.24
C MET A 1 28.39 -36.67 -40.18
N ARG A 2 29.32 -35.75 -40.48
CA ARG A 2 29.84 -34.78 -39.48
C ARG A 2 28.92 -33.58 -39.14
N HIS A 3 27.85 -33.33 -39.89
CA HIS A 3 26.94 -32.21 -39.60
C HIS A 3 25.97 -32.46 -38.43
N SER A 4 25.75 -33.71 -38.01
CA SER A 4 24.73 -34.05 -37.00
C SER A 4 25.16 -33.72 -35.55
N THR A 5 26.45 -33.74 -35.24
CA THR A 5 26.95 -33.51 -33.87
C THR A 5 26.94 -32.04 -33.46
N SER A 6 27.30 -31.12 -34.38
CA SER A 6 27.28 -29.68 -34.10
C SER A 6 25.89 -29.16 -33.73
N GLN A 7 24.85 -29.61 -34.44
CA GLN A 7 23.47 -29.20 -34.18
C GLN A 7 22.96 -29.65 -32.80
N LYS A 8 23.38 -30.84 -32.33
CA LYS A 8 22.99 -31.37 -31.01
C LYS A 8 23.57 -30.55 -29.85
N HIS A 9 24.82 -30.07 -29.98
CA HIS A 9 25.45 -29.23 -28.97
C HIS A 9 24.82 -27.85 -28.88
N THR A 10 24.47 -27.23 -30.01
CA THR A 10 23.78 -25.94 -30.03
C THR A 10 22.41 -26.03 -29.37
N ILE A 11 21.64 -27.08 -29.64
CA ILE A 11 20.32 -27.28 -29.03
C ILE A 11 20.45 -27.48 -27.51
N HIS A 12 21.40 -28.28 -27.04
CA HIS A 12 21.63 -28.46 -25.60
C HIS A 12 22.01 -27.16 -24.90
N PHE A 13 22.92 -26.37 -25.49
CA PHE A 13 23.34 -25.10 -24.92
C PHE A 13 22.16 -24.11 -24.78
N ILE A 14 21.30 -24.03 -25.81
CA ILE A 14 20.10 -23.19 -25.76
C ILE A 14 19.15 -23.65 -24.65
N ILE A 15 18.94 -24.96 -24.48
CA ILE A 15 18.07 -25.50 -23.41
C ILE A 15 18.64 -25.14 -22.03
N VAL A 16 19.94 -25.33 -21.80
CA VAL A 16 20.59 -24.98 -20.52
C VAL A 16 20.46 -23.48 -20.23
N LEU A 17 20.67 -22.63 -21.24
CA LEU A 17 20.52 -21.18 -21.10
C LEU A 17 19.08 -20.78 -20.76
N LEU A 18 18.08 -21.39 -21.41
CA LEU A 18 16.68 -21.14 -21.12
C LEU A 18 16.27 -21.58 -19.71
N VAL A 19 16.77 -22.73 -19.25
CA VAL A 19 16.54 -23.22 -17.88
C VAL A 19 17.20 -22.31 -16.85
N ALA A 20 18.44 -21.86 -17.11
CA ALA A 20 19.14 -20.91 -16.25
C ALA A 20 18.41 -19.56 -16.18
N LEU A 21 17.94 -19.05 -17.33
CA LEU A 21 17.18 -17.80 -17.39
C LEU A 21 15.83 -17.92 -16.68
N ALA A 22 15.11 -19.02 -16.86
CA ALA A 22 13.85 -19.28 -16.17
C ALA A 22 14.05 -19.40 -14.64
N SER A 23 15.13 -20.04 -14.20
CA SER A 23 15.50 -20.13 -12.78
C SER A 23 15.84 -18.76 -12.21
N LEU A 24 16.60 -17.95 -12.96
CA LEU A 24 16.93 -16.58 -12.55
C LEU A 24 15.66 -15.72 -12.44
N VAL A 25 14.76 -15.77 -13.42
CA VAL A 25 13.46 -15.08 -13.39
C VAL A 25 12.60 -15.56 -12.23
N ALA A 26 12.61 -16.86 -11.91
CA ALA A 26 11.89 -17.39 -10.75
C ALA A 26 12.47 -16.84 -9.43
N THR A 27 13.80 -16.74 -9.31
CA THR A 27 14.45 -16.14 -8.13
C THR A 27 14.22 -14.63 -8.01
N LEU A 28 14.14 -13.91 -9.14
CA LEU A 28 13.82 -12.48 -9.16
C LEU A 28 12.37 -12.19 -8.74
N ASN A 29 11.48 -13.17 -8.85
CA ASN A 29 10.09 -13.07 -8.43
C ASN A 29 9.81 -13.80 -7.10
N ALA A 30 10.86 -14.19 -6.36
CA ALA A 30 10.68 -14.80 -5.06
C ALA A 30 10.08 -13.77 -4.10
N GLN A 31 8.80 -13.94 -3.77
CA GLN A 31 8.13 -13.11 -2.78
C GLN A 31 8.76 -13.33 -1.41
N ILE A 32 8.96 -12.25 -0.66
CA ILE A 32 9.54 -12.32 0.68
C ILE A 32 8.50 -12.92 1.62
N THR A 33 8.94 -13.96 2.35
CA THR A 33 8.13 -14.61 3.40
C THR A 33 8.61 -14.16 4.77
N VAL A 34 7.68 -13.78 5.65
CA VAL A 34 7.96 -13.44 7.06
C VAL A 34 7.43 -14.53 7.99
N SER A 35 7.90 -14.57 9.24
CA SER A 35 7.36 -15.50 10.23
C SER A 35 6.01 -15.04 10.77
N GLN A 36 5.24 -15.97 11.34
CA GLN A 36 4.04 -15.61 12.11
C GLN A 36 4.38 -14.66 13.27
N ASP A 37 5.44 -14.94 14.02
CA ASP A 37 5.89 -14.07 15.12
C ASP A 37 6.19 -12.63 14.66
N PHE A 38 6.75 -12.44 13.46
CA PHE A 38 6.96 -11.10 12.91
C PHE A 38 5.63 -10.35 12.75
N THR A 39 4.64 -11.04 12.15
CA THR A 39 3.32 -10.46 11.90
C THR A 39 2.58 -10.17 13.21
N ASP A 40 2.55 -11.13 14.13
CA ASP A 40 1.91 -11.00 15.44
C ASP A 40 2.52 -9.86 16.27
N ALA A 41 3.84 -9.66 16.17
CA ALA A 41 4.51 -8.54 16.83
C ALA A 41 4.07 -7.18 16.27
N ILE A 42 3.92 -7.06 14.94
CA ILE A 42 3.44 -5.83 14.30
C ILE A 42 1.96 -5.58 14.65
N ASP A 43 1.11 -6.61 14.55
CA ASP A 43 -0.31 -6.53 14.89
C ASP A 43 -0.52 -6.09 16.35
N TYR A 44 0.24 -6.68 17.28
CA TYR A 44 0.14 -6.33 18.68
C TYR A 44 0.73 -4.94 18.98
N ALA A 45 1.79 -4.53 18.28
CA ALA A 45 2.30 -3.16 18.37
C ALA A 45 1.26 -2.13 17.91
N VAL A 46 0.57 -2.35 16.78
CA VAL A 46 -0.52 -1.47 16.34
C VAL A 46 -1.66 -1.45 17.37
N LYS A 47 -2.01 -2.60 17.95
CA LYS A 47 -3.02 -2.65 19.02
C LYS A 47 -2.63 -1.84 20.26
N LEU A 48 -1.37 -1.88 20.68
CA LEU A 48 -0.89 -1.09 21.80
C LEU A 48 -0.80 0.41 21.47
N MET A 49 -0.37 0.75 20.25
CA MET A 49 -0.34 2.13 19.76
C MET A 49 -1.72 2.79 19.89
N LEU A 50 -2.80 2.07 19.57
CA LEU A 50 -4.16 2.58 19.69
C LEU A 50 -4.66 2.79 21.12
N LYS A 51 -3.89 2.33 22.12
CA LYS A 51 -4.13 2.56 23.55
C LYS A 51 -3.14 3.54 24.16
N ASP A 52 -2.10 3.93 23.42
CA ASP A 52 -1.09 4.87 23.87
C ASP A 52 -1.66 6.30 23.81
N SER A 53 -1.78 6.94 24.97
CA SER A 53 -2.41 8.27 25.07
C SER A 53 -1.63 9.36 24.33
N SER A 54 -0.31 9.21 24.18
CA SER A 54 0.50 10.16 23.40
C SER A 54 0.20 10.02 21.91
N PHE A 55 0.05 8.79 21.41
CA PHE A 55 -0.37 8.54 20.04
C PHE A 55 -1.78 9.05 19.80
N THR A 56 -2.77 8.66 20.62
CA THR A 56 -4.18 9.01 20.38
C THR A 56 -4.39 10.52 20.44
N SER A 57 -3.77 11.22 21.40
CA SER A 57 -3.87 12.68 21.50
C SER A 57 -3.29 13.38 20.27
N LYS A 58 -2.12 12.93 19.78
CA LYS A 58 -1.51 13.53 18.59
C LYS A 58 -2.28 13.18 17.31
N TYR A 59 -2.81 11.98 17.22
CA TYR A 59 -3.67 11.58 16.11
C TYR A 59 -4.94 12.43 16.06
N GLU A 60 -5.61 12.62 17.19
CA GLU A 60 -6.80 13.49 17.30
C GLU A 60 -6.51 14.94 16.95
N GLU A 61 -5.36 15.47 17.39
CA GLU A 61 -4.91 16.82 17.02
C GLU A 61 -4.74 16.97 15.50
N LEU A 62 -4.15 15.97 14.84
CA LEU A 62 -3.88 16.00 13.39
C LEU A 62 -5.13 15.76 12.54
N MET A 63 -5.97 14.82 12.96
CA MET A 63 -7.09 14.31 12.15
C MET A 63 -8.42 14.96 12.51
N GLY A 64 -8.54 15.56 13.70
CA GLY A 64 -9.80 16.07 14.23
C GLY A 64 -10.83 14.97 14.52
N LEU A 65 -10.38 13.71 14.61
CA LEU A 65 -11.21 12.52 14.83
C LEU A 65 -10.52 11.58 15.83
N ALA A 66 -11.31 10.97 16.71
CA ALA A 66 -10.83 9.90 17.58
C ALA A 66 -10.39 8.68 16.78
N ASN A 67 -9.43 7.90 17.30
CA ASN A 67 -9.03 6.64 16.67
C ASN A 67 -10.09 5.54 16.95
N PRO A 68 -10.32 4.61 16.00
CA PRO A 68 -11.22 3.49 16.21
C PRO A 68 -10.64 2.48 17.21
N LEU A 69 -11.53 1.71 17.84
CA LEU A 69 -11.14 0.63 18.74
C LEU A 69 -10.66 -0.60 17.95
N CYS A 70 -9.51 -1.15 18.35
CA CYS A 70 -8.98 -2.42 17.84
C CYS A 70 -9.65 -3.61 18.55
N GLY A 71 -9.99 -4.64 17.78
CA GLY A 71 -10.65 -5.85 18.27
C GLY A 71 -9.82 -6.68 19.27
N SER A 72 -10.47 -7.71 19.84
CA SER A 72 -9.92 -8.53 20.93
C SER A 72 -8.86 -9.58 20.54
N GLY A 73 -8.48 -9.70 19.25
CA GLY A 73 -7.66 -10.80 18.70
C GLY A 73 -6.40 -11.17 19.50
N LEU A 74 -5.30 -10.42 19.36
CA LEU A 74 -4.03 -10.70 20.04
C LEU A 74 -3.95 -10.07 21.42
N THR A 75 -3.41 -10.79 22.40
CA THR A 75 -3.33 -10.36 23.80
C THR A 75 -1.92 -10.07 24.29
N ALA A 76 -0.88 -10.46 23.56
CA ALA A 76 0.53 -10.21 23.90
C ALA A 76 1.44 -10.22 22.66
N PHE A 77 2.63 -9.64 22.79
CA PHE A 77 3.74 -9.86 21.85
C PHE A 77 4.18 -11.33 21.87
N PRO A 78 4.67 -11.88 20.75
CA PRO A 78 5.40 -13.14 20.75
C PRO A 78 6.58 -13.11 21.72
N THR A 79 6.84 -14.25 22.37
CA THR A 79 7.89 -14.35 23.40
C THR A 79 9.31 -14.27 22.82
N LYS A 80 9.50 -14.79 21.61
CA LYS A 80 10.77 -14.70 20.87
C LYS A 80 10.79 -13.43 20.05
N ASN A 81 11.94 -12.75 20.02
CA ASN A 81 12.16 -11.58 19.17
C ASN A 81 12.24 -12.01 17.69
N PRO A 82 11.26 -11.66 16.84
CA PRO A 82 11.31 -12.01 15.42
C PRO A 82 12.24 -11.11 14.60
N PHE A 83 12.82 -10.07 15.23
CA PHE A 83 13.66 -9.06 14.57
C PHE A 83 15.17 -9.28 14.81
N VAL A 84 15.58 -10.46 15.28
CA VAL A 84 17.01 -10.78 15.47
C VAL A 84 17.76 -10.63 14.15
N GLY A 85 18.86 -9.87 14.18
CA GLY A 85 19.70 -9.59 13.01
C GLY A 85 19.22 -8.42 12.14
N ARG A 86 18.07 -7.80 12.45
CA ARG A 86 17.60 -6.58 11.77
C ARG A 86 18.12 -5.33 12.49
N THR A 87 18.42 -4.30 11.72
CA THR A 87 18.82 -2.97 12.24
C THR A 87 17.74 -1.91 12.05
N ASN A 88 16.78 -2.15 11.15
CA ASN A 88 15.68 -1.24 10.89
C ASN A 88 14.38 -1.98 10.52
N LEU A 89 13.27 -1.24 10.58
CA LEU A 89 12.02 -1.56 9.92
C LEU A 89 11.70 -0.47 8.89
N THR A 90 11.38 -0.90 7.67
CA THR A 90 11.05 0.02 6.57
C THR A 90 9.55 0.26 6.52
N MET A 91 9.16 1.49 6.80
CA MET A 91 7.81 2.02 6.73
C MET A 91 7.57 2.68 5.39
N CYS A 92 6.42 2.43 4.78
CA CYS A 92 6.14 2.91 3.43
C CYS A 92 4.80 3.60 3.30
N PHE A 93 4.75 4.60 2.43
CA PHE A 93 3.54 5.29 2.03
C PHE A 93 3.73 5.92 0.64
N GLU A 94 2.75 6.64 0.12
CA GLU A 94 2.78 7.29 -1.19
C GLU A 94 3.64 8.58 -1.21
N ASP A 95 4.28 8.88 -2.35
CA ASP A 95 5.21 10.03 -2.50
C ASP A 95 4.56 11.41 -2.46
N ASP A 96 3.26 11.45 -2.66
CA ASP A 96 2.43 12.65 -2.72
C ASP A 96 1.45 12.76 -1.54
N ALA A 97 1.70 12.00 -0.45
CA ALA A 97 0.98 12.15 0.81
C ALA A 97 1.15 13.58 1.33
N VAL A 98 0.03 14.28 1.51
CA VAL A 98 -0.01 15.66 2.04
C VAL A 98 -0.41 15.68 3.52
N TYR A 99 -0.21 16.82 4.18
CA TYR A 99 -0.71 17.05 5.53
C TYR A 99 -2.26 16.88 5.56
N PRO A 100 -2.84 16.24 6.60
CA PRO A 100 -2.18 15.72 7.81
C PRO A 100 -1.64 14.29 7.66
N TYR A 101 -1.96 13.60 6.57
CA TYR A 101 -1.65 12.17 6.41
C TYR A 101 -0.17 11.86 6.45
N SER A 102 0.68 12.67 5.80
CA SER A 102 2.12 12.46 5.86
C SER A 102 2.66 12.46 7.30
N GLU A 103 2.21 13.37 8.16
CA GLU A 103 2.58 13.37 9.58
C GLU A 103 2.03 12.17 10.34
N VAL A 104 0.78 11.79 10.07
CA VAL A 104 0.16 10.60 10.69
C VAL A 104 0.90 9.32 10.30
N PHE A 105 1.34 9.17 9.05
CA PHE A 105 2.07 7.98 8.58
C PHE A 105 3.42 7.84 9.28
N HIS A 106 4.11 8.95 9.54
CA HIS A 106 5.33 8.96 10.35
C HIS A 106 5.05 8.69 11.83
N LEU A 107 3.95 9.24 12.38
CA LEU A 107 3.54 8.98 13.75
C LEU A 107 3.23 7.49 13.99
N VAL A 108 2.54 6.85 13.05
CA VAL A 108 2.23 5.41 13.08
C VAL A 108 3.52 4.60 13.01
N GLY A 109 4.38 4.83 12.02
CA GLY A 109 5.64 4.11 11.87
C GLY A 109 6.54 4.22 13.10
N LYS A 110 6.72 5.44 13.63
CA LYS A 110 7.51 5.70 14.84
C LYS A 110 6.95 4.98 16.06
N SER A 111 5.62 5.00 16.25
CA SER A 111 4.96 4.36 17.38
C SER A 111 5.13 2.83 17.35
N ILE A 112 4.96 2.21 16.18
CA ILE A 112 5.16 0.77 15.99
C ILE A 112 6.61 0.36 16.38
N VAL A 113 7.62 1.05 15.83
CA VAL A 113 9.03 0.74 16.14
C VAL A 113 9.34 0.96 17.63
N SER A 114 8.83 2.05 18.22
CA SER A 114 9.03 2.35 19.64
C SER A 114 8.50 1.23 20.55
N LEU A 115 7.29 0.74 20.28
CA LEU A 115 6.66 -0.33 21.05
C LEU A 115 7.44 -1.66 20.92
N ILE A 116 7.93 -1.96 19.71
CA ILE A 116 8.76 -3.14 19.44
C ILE A 116 10.10 -3.06 20.18
N ASN A 117 10.81 -1.92 20.07
CA ASN A 117 12.07 -1.67 20.77
C ASN A 117 11.88 -1.81 22.29
N THR A 118 10.79 -1.25 22.82
CA THR A 118 10.44 -1.33 24.24
C THR A 118 10.19 -2.76 24.70
N ASN A 119 9.45 -3.56 23.92
CA ASN A 119 9.12 -4.94 24.28
C ASN A 119 10.35 -5.86 24.21
N TYR A 120 11.06 -5.85 23.08
CA TYR A 120 12.15 -6.80 22.82
C TYR A 120 13.53 -6.30 23.26
N LYS A 121 13.61 -5.11 23.87
CA LYS A 121 14.87 -4.47 24.30
C LYS A 121 15.89 -4.37 23.15
N THR A 122 15.39 -3.96 21.99
CA THR A 122 16.17 -3.79 20.76
C THR A 122 16.27 -2.30 20.39
N ASN A 123 17.07 -1.99 19.38
CA ASN A 123 17.29 -0.64 18.87
C ASN A 123 17.10 -0.59 17.35
N LEU A 124 15.92 -1.03 16.89
CA LEU A 124 15.56 -0.91 15.49
C LEU A 124 15.37 0.56 15.14
N ALA A 125 15.98 1.00 14.04
CA ALA A 125 15.63 2.27 13.42
C ALA A 125 14.31 2.14 12.63
N TYR A 126 13.59 3.24 12.48
CA TYR A 126 12.54 3.36 11.46
C TYR A 126 13.16 3.99 10.21
N ALA A 127 12.97 3.36 9.06
CA ALA A 127 13.32 3.93 7.75
C ALA A 127 12.03 4.23 6.99
N TYR A 128 11.97 5.34 6.26
CA TYR A 128 10.80 5.68 5.43
C TYR A 128 11.14 5.55 3.95
N ARG A 129 10.21 5.00 3.18
CA ARG A 129 10.25 5.00 1.72
C ARG A 129 8.90 5.45 1.18
N THR A 130 8.96 6.22 0.11
CA THR A 130 7.77 6.65 -0.61
C THR A 130 7.68 5.98 -1.98
N TYR A 131 6.46 5.79 -2.48
CA TYR A 131 6.22 5.15 -3.77
C TYR A 131 5.33 5.99 -4.66
N ASN A 132 5.70 6.01 -5.94
CA ASN A 132 4.91 6.60 -6.99
C ASN A 132 3.75 5.68 -7.39
N LEU A 133 2.56 6.25 -7.50
CA LEU A 133 1.33 5.50 -7.73
C LEU A 133 0.94 5.36 -9.22
N ALA A 134 1.64 6.04 -10.14
CA ALA A 134 1.18 6.20 -11.52
C ALA A 134 1.03 4.89 -12.30
N ALA A 135 1.90 3.91 -12.02
CA ALA A 135 1.97 2.66 -12.78
C ALA A 135 0.89 1.64 -12.35
N LEU A 136 0.73 1.40 -11.04
CA LEU A 136 -0.13 0.34 -10.51
C LEU A 136 -1.37 0.86 -9.76
N GLY A 137 -1.45 2.17 -9.53
CA GLY A 137 -2.42 2.77 -8.61
C GLY A 137 -2.07 2.52 -7.15
N PHE A 138 -2.86 3.10 -6.24
CA PHE A 138 -2.55 3.13 -4.81
C PHE A 138 -2.35 1.74 -4.19
N PHE A 139 -3.41 0.90 -4.13
CA PHE A 139 -3.34 -0.33 -3.36
C PHE A 139 -2.35 -1.36 -3.91
N GLU A 140 -2.32 -1.57 -5.23
CA GLU A 140 -1.42 -2.56 -5.82
C GLU A 140 0.06 -2.16 -5.66
N THR A 141 0.37 -0.85 -5.68
CA THR A 141 1.72 -0.35 -5.37
C THR A 141 2.11 -0.72 -3.93
N MET A 142 1.25 -0.42 -2.97
CA MET A 142 1.52 -0.68 -1.54
C MET A 142 1.59 -2.18 -1.24
N ALA A 143 0.66 -2.98 -1.77
CA ALA A 143 0.65 -4.42 -1.60
C ALA A 143 1.89 -5.07 -2.23
N LYS A 144 2.31 -4.61 -3.41
CA LYS A 144 3.55 -5.08 -4.05
C LYS A 144 4.77 -4.76 -3.18
N ALA A 145 4.85 -3.56 -2.61
CA ALA A 145 5.99 -3.13 -1.82
C ALA A 145 6.21 -3.99 -0.57
N VAL A 146 5.13 -4.39 0.14
CA VAL A 146 5.23 -5.33 1.26
C VAL A 146 5.51 -6.76 0.81
N ASN A 147 4.88 -7.24 -0.28
CA ASN A 147 5.06 -8.61 -0.76
C ASN A 147 6.46 -8.86 -1.35
N ASN A 148 7.11 -7.81 -1.87
CA ASN A 148 8.51 -7.83 -2.32
C ASN A 148 9.52 -7.65 -1.18
N GLY A 149 9.07 -7.34 0.04
CA GLY A 149 9.93 -7.00 1.18
C GLY A 149 10.70 -5.69 1.01
N GLU A 150 10.26 -4.82 0.09
CA GLU A 150 10.77 -3.44 0.00
C GLU A 150 10.26 -2.59 1.16
N CYS A 151 9.16 -3.03 1.78
CA CYS A 151 8.50 -2.47 2.96
C CYS A 151 8.22 -3.57 3.98
N ASP A 152 8.45 -3.27 5.25
CA ASP A 152 8.00 -4.12 6.34
C ASP A 152 6.54 -3.82 6.70
N VAL A 153 6.17 -2.53 6.72
CA VAL A 153 4.81 -2.06 7.00
C VAL A 153 4.48 -0.90 6.07
N VAL A 154 3.30 -0.91 5.46
CA VAL A 154 2.74 0.29 4.83
C VAL A 154 1.92 1.02 5.88
N THR A 155 2.28 2.27 6.14
CA THR A 155 1.64 3.13 7.15
C THR A 155 0.57 4.06 6.58
N SER A 156 0.29 3.97 5.26
CA SER A 156 -0.78 4.72 4.60
C SER A 156 -2.17 4.39 5.13
N ASN A 157 -3.14 5.23 4.78
CA ASN A 157 -4.58 5.06 5.04
C ASN A 157 -5.22 3.99 4.12
N VAL A 158 -4.67 2.77 4.13
CA VAL A 158 -5.18 1.68 3.29
C VAL A 158 -6.54 1.21 3.81
N ALA A 159 -7.60 1.57 3.07
CA ALA A 159 -8.94 1.08 3.37
C ALA A 159 -9.05 -0.44 3.19
N GLN A 160 -9.62 -1.10 4.20
CA GLN A 160 -9.80 -2.54 4.26
C GLN A 160 -11.06 -2.97 3.48
N ASN A 161 -10.92 -4.02 2.66
CA ASN A 161 -12.05 -4.74 2.08
C ASN A 161 -11.64 -6.19 1.77
N GLU A 162 -12.62 -7.05 1.54
CA GLU A 162 -12.39 -8.49 1.31
C GLU A 162 -11.37 -8.75 0.19
N ALA A 163 -11.47 -8.06 -0.94
CA ALA A 163 -10.55 -8.26 -2.07
C ALA A 163 -9.10 -7.87 -1.73
N ARG A 164 -8.91 -6.83 -0.92
CA ARG A 164 -7.59 -6.36 -0.48
C ARG A 164 -6.99 -7.25 0.60
N GLU A 165 -7.81 -7.74 1.53
CA GLU A 165 -7.40 -8.73 2.53
C GLU A 165 -6.91 -10.04 1.89
N GLN A 166 -7.33 -10.34 0.66
CA GLN A 166 -6.78 -11.49 -0.05
C GLN A 166 -5.33 -11.30 -0.51
N LYS A 167 -4.84 -10.06 -0.58
CA LYS A 167 -3.53 -9.71 -1.18
C LYS A 167 -2.50 -9.20 -0.17
N ALA A 168 -2.93 -8.74 0.99
CA ALA A 168 -2.08 -8.21 2.05
C ALA A 168 -2.66 -8.57 3.42
N HIS A 169 -1.82 -8.57 4.45
CA HIS A 169 -2.27 -8.75 5.82
C HIS A 169 -2.57 -7.38 6.45
N PHE A 170 -3.80 -7.18 6.92
CA PHE A 170 -4.24 -5.94 7.55
C PHE A 170 -4.06 -6.02 9.07
N GLN A 171 -3.44 -4.99 9.64
CA GLN A 171 -3.46 -4.77 11.09
C GLN A 171 -4.82 -4.18 11.50
N CYS A 172 -4.99 -3.97 12.82
CA CYS A 172 -6.09 -3.15 13.30
C CYS A 172 -6.14 -1.78 12.62
N ASN A 173 -7.35 -1.38 12.23
CA ASN A 173 -7.61 -0.04 11.72
C ASN A 173 -7.18 0.98 12.77
N TYR A 174 -6.35 1.95 12.37
CA TYR A 174 -5.88 3.02 13.25
C TYR A 174 -6.61 4.33 13.03
N GLY A 175 -7.45 4.39 12.00
CA GLY A 175 -8.22 5.56 11.65
C GLY A 175 -9.47 5.24 10.84
N TYR A 176 -10.25 6.29 10.62
CA TYR A 176 -11.38 6.28 9.72
C TYR A 176 -11.51 7.64 9.05
N SER A 177 -12.15 7.66 7.90
CA SER A 177 -12.55 8.89 7.20
C SER A 177 -13.85 8.63 6.44
N SER A 178 -14.37 9.62 5.74
CA SER A 178 -15.57 9.51 4.92
C SER A 178 -15.25 9.83 3.46
N PRO A 179 -15.88 9.14 2.50
CA PRO A 179 -15.82 9.56 1.11
C PRO A 179 -16.51 10.91 0.94
N ALA A 180 -15.82 11.84 0.28
CA ALA A 180 -16.35 13.12 -0.13
C ALA A 180 -16.13 13.35 -1.62
N TYR A 181 -16.90 14.27 -2.19
CA TYR A 181 -16.50 14.94 -3.42
C TYR A 181 -16.13 16.39 -3.13
N MET A 182 -15.13 16.87 -3.88
CA MET A 182 -14.79 18.29 -3.94
C MET A 182 -15.17 18.83 -5.31
N ARG A 183 -16.07 19.82 -5.32
CA ARG A 183 -16.57 20.47 -6.54
C ARG A 183 -15.59 21.56 -6.99
N SER A 184 -15.29 21.62 -8.29
CA SER A 184 -14.54 22.70 -8.94
C SER A 184 -15.46 23.82 -9.43
N ASN A 185 -14.84 24.87 -9.99
CA ASN A 185 -15.54 25.98 -10.65
C ASN A 185 -15.82 25.75 -12.15
N LEU A 186 -15.62 24.53 -12.67
CA LEU A 186 -15.75 24.25 -14.11
C LEU A 186 -17.13 24.60 -14.69
N ASP A 187 -18.19 24.44 -13.89
CA ASP A 187 -19.54 24.83 -14.29
C ASP A 187 -20.31 25.41 -13.09
N PRO A 188 -20.32 26.75 -12.94
CA PRO A 188 -21.00 27.43 -11.84
C PRO A 188 -22.52 27.24 -11.82
N SER A 189 -23.14 26.79 -12.92
CA SER A 189 -24.59 26.56 -12.97
C SER A 189 -25.04 25.40 -12.06
N ILE A 190 -24.11 24.52 -11.67
CA ILE A 190 -24.32 23.43 -10.72
C ILE A 190 -23.99 23.94 -9.30
N SER A 191 -24.93 24.69 -8.69
CA SER A 191 -24.66 25.46 -7.46
C SER A 191 -24.58 24.63 -6.17
N THR A 192 -25.26 23.48 -6.09
CA THR A 192 -25.20 22.56 -4.93
C THR A 192 -25.39 21.12 -5.36
N PRO A 193 -24.41 20.52 -6.06
CA PRO A 193 -24.59 19.18 -6.60
C PRO A 193 -24.83 18.19 -5.47
N THR A 194 -25.91 17.43 -5.53
CA THR A 194 -26.00 16.14 -4.84
C THR A 194 -25.27 15.08 -5.68
N ALA A 195 -24.91 13.92 -5.11
CA ALA A 195 -24.30 12.85 -5.89
C ALA A 195 -25.13 12.48 -7.15
N PRO A 196 -26.48 12.38 -7.10
CA PRO A 196 -27.30 12.21 -8.30
C PRO A 196 -27.15 13.32 -9.35
N GLN A 197 -26.97 14.57 -8.95
CA GLN A 197 -26.81 15.69 -9.90
C GLN A 197 -25.46 15.68 -10.61
N LEU A 198 -24.45 15.05 -10.02
CA LEU A 198 -23.15 14.81 -10.65
C LEU A 198 -23.15 13.59 -11.57
N ASN A 199 -24.18 12.74 -11.49
CA ASN A 199 -24.27 11.50 -12.26
C ASN A 199 -24.91 11.74 -13.65
N ARG A 200 -24.26 12.55 -14.49
CA ARG A 200 -24.77 12.93 -15.82
C ARG A 200 -23.66 12.92 -16.88
N THR A 201 -24.03 12.67 -18.14
CA THR A 201 -23.07 12.47 -19.26
C THR A 201 -22.22 13.68 -19.59
N ASP A 202 -22.65 14.88 -19.21
CA ASP A 202 -21.93 16.15 -19.37
C ASP A 202 -20.98 16.47 -18.21
N VAL A 203 -21.05 15.72 -17.11
CA VAL A 203 -20.21 15.91 -15.92
C VAL A 203 -18.95 15.05 -16.00
N LYS A 204 -17.82 15.59 -15.53
CA LYS A 204 -16.52 14.92 -15.44
C LYS A 204 -16.14 14.70 -13.99
N ILE A 205 -15.90 13.46 -13.58
CA ILE A 205 -15.55 13.10 -12.20
C ILE A 205 -14.15 12.52 -12.16
N GLY A 206 -13.25 13.22 -11.47
CA GLY A 206 -11.89 12.77 -11.21
C GLY A 206 -11.80 11.84 -9.99
N PHE A 207 -10.86 10.90 -10.01
CA PHE A 207 -10.57 10.03 -8.87
C PHE A 207 -9.15 9.47 -8.97
N LEU A 208 -8.56 9.07 -7.84
CA LEU A 208 -7.25 8.43 -7.79
C LEU A 208 -7.35 6.92 -8.09
N LYS A 209 -6.56 6.43 -9.05
CA LYS A 209 -6.54 5.01 -9.45
C LYS A 209 -6.11 4.09 -8.30
N GLY A 210 -6.75 2.92 -8.21
CA GLY A 210 -6.39 1.88 -7.23
C GLY A 210 -6.81 2.18 -5.78
N THR A 211 -7.52 3.28 -5.53
CA THR A 211 -8.19 3.57 -4.25
C THR A 211 -9.56 2.91 -4.19
N ILE A 212 -10.21 2.93 -3.01
CA ILE A 212 -11.61 2.47 -2.90
C ILE A 212 -12.57 3.38 -3.69
N TYR A 213 -12.20 4.64 -3.90
CA TYR A 213 -13.02 5.62 -4.62
C TYR A 213 -13.21 5.25 -6.08
N GLN A 214 -12.28 4.50 -6.69
CA GLN A 214 -12.46 4.00 -8.04
C GLN A 214 -13.75 3.18 -8.17
N ASN A 215 -14.01 2.26 -7.24
CA ASN A 215 -15.25 1.50 -7.23
C ASN A 215 -16.45 2.41 -6.93
N THR A 216 -16.30 3.35 -5.99
CA THR A 216 -17.35 4.32 -5.66
C THR A 216 -17.77 5.15 -6.88
N VAL A 217 -16.83 5.66 -7.69
CA VAL A 217 -17.17 6.45 -8.87
C VAL A 217 -17.78 5.62 -10.00
N GLN A 218 -17.28 4.40 -10.20
CA GLN A 218 -17.79 3.49 -11.20
C GLN A 218 -19.23 3.04 -10.90
N THR A 219 -19.60 2.95 -9.62
CA THR A 219 -20.93 2.51 -9.18
C THR A 219 -21.91 3.67 -9.03
N GLN A 220 -21.53 4.75 -8.36
CA GLN A 220 -22.45 5.84 -8.01
C GLN A 220 -22.51 6.97 -9.05
N PHE A 221 -21.50 7.09 -9.91
CA PHE A 221 -21.39 8.15 -10.92
C PHE A 221 -21.26 7.55 -12.34
N SER A 222 -21.91 6.42 -12.59
CA SER A 222 -21.81 5.64 -13.83
C SER A 222 -22.28 6.37 -15.10
N GLY A 223 -23.11 7.39 -14.95
CA GLY A 223 -23.55 8.29 -16.02
C GLY A 223 -22.56 9.42 -16.30
N ALA A 224 -21.57 9.67 -15.44
CA ALA A 224 -20.56 10.71 -15.63
C ALA A 224 -19.35 10.23 -16.45
N GLN A 225 -18.61 11.19 -17.00
CA GLN A 225 -17.31 10.94 -17.62
C GLN A 225 -16.26 10.77 -16.52
N LEU A 226 -15.79 9.54 -16.30
CA LEU A 226 -14.84 9.22 -15.25
C LEU A 226 -13.39 9.50 -15.73
N VAL A 227 -12.65 10.32 -14.98
CA VAL A 227 -11.28 10.74 -15.31
C VAL A 227 -10.31 10.17 -14.27
N PRO A 228 -9.57 9.10 -14.59
CA PRO A 228 -8.71 8.46 -13.62
C PRO A 228 -7.33 9.13 -13.54
N PHE A 229 -6.87 9.46 -12.34
CA PHE A 229 -5.56 10.08 -12.08
C PHE A 229 -4.57 9.09 -11.47
N GLY A 230 -3.29 9.26 -11.79
CA GLY A 230 -2.20 8.42 -11.29
C GLY A 230 -1.55 8.92 -9.99
N ASP A 231 -1.81 10.17 -9.61
CA ASP A 231 -1.22 10.86 -8.47
C ASP A 231 -2.16 11.96 -7.96
N TYR A 232 -2.03 12.32 -6.68
CA TYR A 232 -2.78 13.37 -6.01
C TYR A 232 -2.47 14.76 -6.59
N THR A 233 -1.22 15.02 -7.00
CA THR A 233 -0.82 16.33 -7.55
C THR A 233 -1.67 16.68 -8.78
N SER A 234 -1.79 15.75 -9.72
CA SER A 234 -2.58 15.89 -10.94
C SER A 234 -4.07 15.92 -10.64
N LEU A 235 -4.54 15.12 -9.68
CA LEU A 235 -5.94 15.10 -9.23
C LEU A 235 -6.37 16.46 -8.66
N TYR A 236 -5.57 17.04 -7.76
CA TYR A 236 -5.82 18.35 -7.18
C TYR A 236 -5.67 19.47 -8.21
N ALA A 237 -4.66 19.41 -9.09
CA ALA A 237 -4.53 20.38 -10.17
C ALA A 237 -5.78 20.40 -11.07
N ALA A 238 -6.42 19.26 -11.30
CA ALA A 238 -7.63 19.16 -12.12
C ALA A 238 -8.86 19.85 -11.52
N VAL A 239 -8.94 20.02 -10.20
CA VAL A 239 -10.08 20.66 -9.52
C VAL A 239 -9.83 22.14 -9.21
N SER A 240 -8.58 22.54 -8.99
CA SER A 240 -8.22 23.91 -8.57
C SER A 240 -7.55 24.74 -9.65
N THR A 241 -6.45 24.24 -10.23
CA THR A 241 -5.54 25.09 -11.02
C THR A 241 -5.85 25.02 -12.52
N ASN A 242 -6.01 23.80 -13.04
CA ASN A 242 -6.31 23.56 -14.46
C ASN A 242 -7.81 23.47 -14.71
N VAL A 243 -8.60 23.21 -13.65
CA VAL A 243 -10.07 23.15 -13.66
C VAL A 243 -10.59 22.31 -14.84
N THR A 244 -10.17 21.05 -14.93
CA THR A 244 -10.49 20.14 -16.05
C THR A 244 -11.58 19.12 -15.73
N VAL A 245 -11.94 18.98 -14.46
CA VAL A 245 -13.04 18.11 -13.99
C VAL A 245 -14.08 18.92 -13.23
N HIS A 246 -15.30 18.41 -13.17
CA HIS A 246 -16.38 19.04 -12.40
C HIS A 246 -16.21 18.75 -10.91
N ALA A 247 -15.94 17.51 -10.53
CA ALA A 247 -15.62 17.19 -9.16
C ALA A 247 -14.53 16.13 -9.10
N ILE A 248 -13.85 16.04 -7.96
CA ILE A 248 -13.03 14.88 -7.62
C ILE A 248 -13.65 14.13 -6.45
N VAL A 249 -13.49 12.81 -6.41
CA VAL A 249 -13.96 11.95 -5.32
C VAL A 249 -12.76 11.39 -4.56
N GLY A 250 -12.79 11.50 -3.23
CA GLY A 250 -11.65 11.19 -2.37
C GLY A 250 -11.97 11.26 -0.87
N ASP A 251 -10.92 11.47 -0.07
CA ASP A 251 -10.98 11.51 1.39
C ASP A 251 -11.45 12.89 1.88
N THR A 252 -12.42 12.91 2.80
CA THR A 252 -12.96 14.17 3.35
C THR A 252 -11.90 14.98 4.10
N ILE A 253 -11.00 14.33 4.83
CA ILE A 253 -9.97 15.00 5.64
C ILE A 253 -8.97 15.67 4.72
N GLU A 254 -8.51 14.96 3.68
CA GLU A 254 -7.62 15.51 2.67
C GLU A 254 -8.25 16.71 1.95
N PHE A 255 -9.51 16.59 1.53
CA PHE A 255 -10.17 17.68 0.80
C PHE A 255 -10.39 18.91 1.67
N LYS A 256 -10.81 18.75 2.93
CA LYS A 256 -10.95 19.88 3.87
C LYS A 256 -9.60 20.57 4.10
N GLN A 257 -8.55 19.79 4.26
CA GLN A 257 -7.22 20.34 4.48
C GLN A 257 -6.66 21.03 3.23
N PHE A 258 -6.87 20.45 2.05
CA PHE A 258 -6.51 21.05 0.78
C PHE A 258 -7.19 22.41 0.60
N LEU A 259 -8.51 22.52 0.86
CA LEU A 259 -9.22 23.80 0.78
C LEU A 259 -8.68 24.84 1.77
N LYS A 260 -8.32 24.41 2.99
CA LYS A 260 -7.72 25.29 3.99
C LYS A 260 -6.37 25.87 3.53
N LEU A 261 -5.57 25.07 2.81
CA LEU A 261 -4.24 25.46 2.33
C LEU A 261 -4.26 26.15 0.96
N ASN A 262 -5.31 25.97 0.14
CA ASN A 262 -5.37 26.42 -1.24
C ASN A 262 -6.58 27.33 -1.52
N THR A 263 -6.70 28.39 -0.72
CA THR A 263 -7.84 29.33 -0.78
C THR A 263 -7.90 30.13 -2.08
N THR A 264 -6.76 30.37 -2.73
CA THR A 264 -6.66 31.13 -3.98
C THR A 264 -7.01 30.29 -5.21
N GLY A 265 -6.57 29.03 -5.26
CA GLY A 265 -6.87 28.11 -6.36
C GLY A 265 -8.27 27.50 -6.31
N CYS A 266 -8.97 27.59 -5.18
CA CYS A 266 -10.24 26.91 -4.95
C CYS A 266 -11.32 27.79 -4.30
N THR A 267 -11.47 29.05 -4.73
CA THR A 267 -12.32 30.04 -4.05
C THR A 267 -13.80 29.65 -3.90
N ASN A 268 -14.39 28.94 -4.87
CA ASN A 268 -15.77 28.43 -4.77
C ASN A 268 -15.86 26.91 -4.72
N CYS A 269 -14.74 26.25 -4.40
CA CYS A 269 -14.77 24.81 -4.22
C CYS A 269 -15.53 24.46 -2.95
N THR A 270 -16.30 23.38 -3.03
CA THR A 270 -17.07 22.87 -1.88
C THR A 270 -16.79 21.40 -1.66
N VAL A 271 -16.68 21.01 -0.39
CA VAL A 271 -16.54 19.61 0.02
C VAL A 271 -17.85 19.14 0.60
N ARG A 272 -18.28 17.96 0.16
CA ARG A 272 -19.51 17.30 0.61
C ARG A 272 -19.27 15.82 0.79
N LEU A 273 -19.64 15.33 1.96
CA LEU A 273 -19.68 13.90 2.26
C LEU A 273 -20.84 13.28 1.49
N PHE A 274 -20.68 12.04 1.03
CA PHE A 274 -21.74 11.38 0.26
C PHE A 274 -21.86 9.87 0.51
N SER A 275 -21.09 9.32 1.44
CA SER A 275 -21.15 7.91 1.83
C SER A 275 -20.75 7.76 3.30
N ASP A 276 -21.04 6.58 3.84
CA ASP A 276 -20.65 6.21 5.20
C ASP A 276 -19.12 6.24 5.39
N PRO A 277 -18.65 6.50 6.63
CA PRO A 277 -17.25 6.37 6.95
C PRO A 277 -16.69 4.98 6.64
N TYR A 278 -15.42 4.92 6.22
CA TYR A 278 -14.66 3.68 6.11
C TYR A 278 -13.49 3.69 7.08
N LEU A 279 -13.10 2.48 7.49
CA LEU A 279 -11.92 2.26 8.30
C LEU A 279 -10.70 2.09 7.40
N PHE A 280 -9.54 2.51 7.90
CA PHE A 280 -8.26 2.25 7.27
C PHE A 280 -7.21 1.84 8.30
N GLY A 281 -6.22 1.09 7.84
CA GLY A 281 -5.19 0.51 8.67
C GLY A 281 -3.87 0.37 7.93
N THR A 282 -2.86 -0.09 8.67
CA THR A 282 -1.59 -0.48 8.08
C THR A 282 -1.71 -1.85 7.43
N ILE A 283 -0.82 -2.15 6.49
CA ILE A 283 -0.69 -3.49 5.91
C ILE A 283 0.75 -4.01 5.98
N THR A 284 0.87 -5.33 6.07
CA THR A 284 2.11 -6.09 5.89
C THR A 284 1.92 -7.17 4.82
N THR A 285 2.99 -7.90 4.50
CA THR A 285 2.93 -9.02 3.55
C THR A 285 1.98 -10.12 4.04
N ARG A 286 1.24 -10.73 3.11
CA ARG A 286 0.43 -11.93 3.40
C ARG A 286 1.23 -13.24 3.28
N ASN A 287 2.47 -13.15 2.83
CA ASN A 287 3.37 -14.29 2.70
C ASN A 287 3.94 -14.65 4.07
N ILE A 288 3.10 -15.25 4.91
CA ILE A 288 3.41 -15.59 6.29
C ILE A 288 3.76 -17.08 6.35
N GLY A 289 5.04 -17.38 6.54
CA GLY A 289 5.56 -18.72 6.68
C GLY A 289 5.25 -19.29 8.06
N ARG A 290 4.57 -20.44 8.09
CA ARG A 290 4.33 -21.21 9.33
C ARG A 290 5.58 -21.94 9.84
N VAL A 291 6.63 -22.03 9.03
CA VAL A 291 7.83 -22.82 9.32
C VAL A 291 9.03 -21.89 9.47
N SER A 292 9.71 -21.99 10.62
CA SER A 292 11.03 -21.38 10.86
C SER A 292 11.94 -21.66 9.65
N LEU A 293 12.46 -20.60 9.01
CA LEU A 293 13.17 -20.58 7.72
C LEU A 293 14.52 -21.37 7.68
N GLY A 294 14.75 -22.33 8.57
CA GLY A 294 16.01 -23.07 8.64
C GLY A 294 16.30 -24.03 7.47
N ILE A 295 15.37 -24.26 6.52
CA ILE A 295 15.48 -25.39 5.58
C ILE A 295 15.42 -24.99 4.08
N SER A 296 14.92 -23.80 3.68
CA SER A 296 14.63 -23.55 2.24
C SER A 296 15.85 -23.20 1.38
N LEU A 297 16.90 -22.58 1.93
CA LEU A 297 18.08 -22.17 1.14
C LEU A 297 18.88 -23.37 0.60
N PHE A 298 18.80 -24.54 1.24
CA PHE A 298 19.51 -25.74 0.79
C PHE A 298 18.88 -26.41 -0.44
N GLN A 299 17.57 -26.25 -0.67
CA GLN A 299 16.91 -26.90 -1.80
C GLN A 299 17.17 -26.18 -3.13
N GLY A 300 17.26 -24.84 -3.13
CA GLY A 300 17.54 -24.06 -4.34
C GLY A 300 18.97 -24.23 -4.84
N PHE A 301 19.96 -24.16 -3.94
CA PHE A 301 21.35 -24.40 -4.32
C PHE A 301 21.63 -25.85 -4.70
N GLY A 302 21.00 -26.81 -4.01
CA GLY A 302 21.14 -28.23 -4.33
C GLY A 302 20.68 -28.57 -5.75
N THR A 303 19.55 -28.02 -6.19
CA THR A 303 19.02 -28.25 -7.55
C THR A 303 19.84 -27.56 -8.64
N LEU A 304 20.36 -26.36 -8.39
CA LEU A 304 21.26 -25.66 -9.32
C LEU A 304 22.60 -26.40 -9.48
N ILE A 305 23.22 -26.81 -8.37
CA ILE A 305 24.49 -27.56 -8.41
C ILE A 305 24.28 -28.91 -9.11
N LEU A 306 23.19 -29.62 -8.82
CA LEU A 306 22.89 -30.90 -9.45
C LEU A 306 22.68 -30.75 -10.97
N SER A 307 21.99 -29.71 -11.42
CA SER A 307 21.76 -29.46 -12.86
C SER A 307 23.04 -29.07 -13.60
N ILE A 308 23.92 -28.29 -12.98
CA ILE A 308 25.26 -28.01 -13.53
C ILE A 308 26.08 -29.30 -13.63
N LEU A 309 26.09 -30.13 -12.58
CA LEU A 309 26.82 -31.40 -12.57
C LEU A 309 26.31 -32.37 -13.64
N LEU A 310 24.99 -32.52 -13.78
CA LEU A 310 24.40 -33.36 -14.83
C LEU A 310 24.74 -32.84 -16.23
N SER A 311 24.79 -31.52 -16.42
CA SER A 311 25.20 -30.92 -17.70
C SER A 311 26.67 -31.19 -18.02
N LEU A 312 27.55 -31.13 -17.01
CA LEU A 312 28.96 -31.45 -17.16
C LEU A 312 29.19 -32.93 -17.48
N ILE A 313 28.45 -33.83 -16.83
CA ILE A 313 28.51 -35.28 -17.11
C ILE A 313 28.09 -35.57 -18.56
N TYR A 314 27.08 -34.88 -19.08
CA TYR A 314 26.61 -35.08 -20.45
C TYR A 314 27.57 -34.52 -21.52
N LEU A 315 28.50 -33.65 -21.13
CA LEU A 315 29.52 -33.07 -22.01
C LEU A 315 30.81 -33.90 -22.09
N MET A 316 31.01 -34.87 -21.18
CA MET A 316 32.13 -35.81 -21.16
C MET A 316 31.81 -37.07 -21.97
#